data_AF-F5XGJ9-F1
#
_entry.id   AF-F5XGJ9-F1
#
_cell.length_a   1.000
_cell.length_b   1.000
_cell.length_c   1.000
_cell.angle_alpha   90.00
_cell.angle_beta   90.00
_cell.angle_gamma   90.00
#
_symmetry.space_group_name_H-M   'P 1'
#
loop_
_entity.id
_entity.type
_entity.pdbx_description
1 polymer ?
#
loop_
_entity_poly.entity_id
_entity_poly.type
_entity_poly.pdbx_seq_one_letter_code
_entity_poly.pdbx_strand_id
1 'polypeptide(L)' 'MSPEAVSIVILAVMFIIGTWREVNMGLLGFIAAAGLGILGLGLDLDESLAGFPVDLFSPWSG' A
#
# COMPACT_ATOMS: atom_id res chain seq x y z
N MET A 1 -12.39 -2.94 -14.62
CA MET A 1 -12.69 -1.62 -14.01
C MET A 1 -11.53 -0.70 -14.38
N SER A 2 -11.73 0.62 -14.54
CA SER A 2 -10.58 1.49 -14.85
C SER A 2 -9.63 1.56 -13.64
N PRO A 3 -8.32 1.81 -13.86
CA PRO A 3 -7.34 1.91 -12.78
C PRO A 3 -7.76 2.85 -11.66
N GLU A 4 -8.34 4.00 -12.00
CA GLU A 4 -8.80 5.01 -11.03
C GLU A 4 -9.89 4.45 -10.10
N ALA A 5 -10.83 3.67 -10.66
CA ALA A 5 -11.89 3.05 -9.88
C ALA A 5 -11.33 1.99 -8.90
N VAL A 6 -10.32 1.23 -9.32
CA VAL A 6 -9.64 0.25 -8.47
C VAL A 6 -8.91 0.97 -7.33
N SER A 7 -8.21 2.07 -7.61
CA SER A 7 -7.55 2.90 -6.59
C SER A 7 -8.53 3.43 -5.55
N ILE A 8 -9.69 3.92 -5.98
CA ILE A 8 -10.74 4.45 -5.09
C ILE A 8 -11.29 3.35 -4.18
N VAL A 9 -11.55 2.16 -4.73
CA VAL A 9 -12.03 1.01 -3.94
C VAL A 9 -11.01 0.62 -2.87
N ILE A 10 -9.73 0.58 -3.21
CA ILE A 10 -8.65 0.23 -2.28
C ILE A 10 -8.53 1.27 -1.16
N LEU A 11 -8.59 2.56 -1.51
CA LEU A 11 -8.60 3.64 -0.54
C LEU A 11 -9.79 3.50 0.44
N ALA A 12 -10.99 3.24 -0.07
CA ALA A 12 -12.19 3.07 0.74
C ALA A 12 -12.07 1.86 1.69
N VAL A 13 -11.55 0.73 1.20
CA VAL A 13 -11.30 -0.46 2.03
C VAL A 13 -10.29 -0.16 3.13
N MET A 14 -9.18 0.51 2.80
CA MET A 14 -8.17 0.91 3.77
C MET A 14 -8.75 1.82 4.86
N PHE A 15 -9.59 2.78 4.46
CA PHE A 15 -10.26 3.70 5.39
C PHE A 15 -11.19 2.96 6.35
N ILE A 16 -11.98 2.00 5.86
CA ILE A 16 -12.87 1.19 6.70
C ILE A 16 -12.06 0.37 7.70
N ILE A 17 -10.99 -0.30 7.24
CA ILE A 17 -10.16 -1.14 8.11
C ILE A 17 -9.44 -0.28 9.17
N GLY A 18 -8.87 0.85 8.77
CA GLY A 18 -8.21 1.79 9.69
C GLY A 18 -9.15 2.47 10.68
N THR A 19 -10.44 2.57 10.36
CA THR A 19 -11.46 3.13 11.27
C THR A 19 -11.91 2.10 12.30
N TRP A 20 -12.05 0.82 11.91
CA TRP A 20 -12.55 -0.23 12.81
C TRP A 20 -11.46 -0.93 13.62
N ARG A 21 -10.21 -0.88 13.17
CA ARG A 21 -9.08 -1.43 13.92
C ARG A 21 -8.05 -0.34 14.17
N GLU A 22 -7.54 -0.30 15.39
CA GLU A 22 -6.30 0.42 15.73
C GLU A 22 -5.08 -0.30 15.13
N VAL A 23 -5.06 -0.47 13.82
CA VAL A 23 -3.90 -0.97 13.08
C VAL A 23 -3.01 0.20 12.71
N ASN A 24 -1.70 -0.03 12.75
CA ASN A 24 -0.74 0.92 12.24
C ASN A 24 -1.06 1.24 10.76
N MET A 25 -1.45 2.49 10.47
CA MET A 25 -1.85 2.91 9.13
C MET A 25 -0.71 2.76 8.11
N GLY A 26 0.55 2.88 8.55
CA GLY A 26 1.72 2.61 7.71
C GLY A 26 1.82 1.14 7.31
N LEU A 27 1.61 0.21 8.24
CA LEU A 27 1.57 -1.23 7.95
C LEU A 27 0.41 -1.58 7.00
N LEU A 28 -0.76 -0.97 7.21
CA LEU A 28 -1.92 -1.17 6.34
C LEU A 28 -1.63 -0.70 4.90
N GLY A 29 -1.04 0.48 4.75
CA GLY A 29 -0.63 1.02 3.45
C GLY A 29 0.44 0.18 2.76
N PHE A 30 1.40 -0.34 3.53
CA PHE A 30 2.42 -1.24 3.00
C PHE A 30 1.82 -2.53 2.41
N ILE A 31 0.93 -3.20 3.16
CA ILE A 31 0.27 -4.42 2.69
C ILE A 31 -0.63 -4.13 1.49
N ALA A 32 -1.33 -3.00 1.48
CA ALA A 32 -2.18 -2.60 0.35
C ALA A 32 -1.37 -2.33 -0.92
N ALA A 33 -0.24 -1.62 -0.81
CA ALA A 33 0.64 -1.31 -1.95
C ALA A 33 1.30 -2.58 -2.50
N ALA A 34 1.91 -3.40 -1.64
CA ALA A 34 2.53 -4.67 -2.05
C ALA A 34 1.47 -5.65 -2.62
N GLY A 35 0.32 -5.77 -1.97
CA GLY A 35 -0.76 -6.66 -2.40
C GLY A 35 -1.35 -6.24 -3.75
N LEU A 36 -1.62 -4.94 -3.95
CA LEU A 36 -2.12 -4.44 -5.23
C LEU A 36 -1.07 -4.57 -6.34
N GLY A 37 0.18 -4.20 -6.06
CA GLY A 37 1.24 -4.25 -7.05
C GLY A 37 1.55 -5.67 -7.49
N ILE A 38 1.76 -6.59 -6.55
CA ILE A 38 2.11 -7.99 -6.86
C ILE A 38 0.90 -8.77 -7.39
N LEU A 39 -0.23 -8.75 -6.66
CA LEU A 39 -1.38 -9.61 -6.99
C LEU A 39 -2.35 -8.96 -7.98
N GLY A 40 -2.44 -7.63 -7.98
CA GLY A 40 -3.36 -6.89 -8.86
C GLY A 40 -2.72 -6.44 -10.17
N LEU A 41 -1.42 -6.14 -10.18
CA LEU A 41 -0.71 -5.56 -11.33
C LEU A 41 0.45 -6.44 -11.83
N GLY A 42 0.84 -7.49 -11.11
CA GLY A 42 1.95 -8.38 -11.50
C GLY A 42 3.33 -7.72 -11.43
N LEU A 43 3.45 -6.64 -10.66
CA LEU A 43 4.68 -5.89 -10.45
C LEU A 43 5.58 -6.60 -9.43
N ASP A 44 6.88 -6.37 -9.53
CA ASP A 44 7.81 -6.82 -8.49
C ASP A 44 7.61 -6.04 -7.18
N LEU A 45 8.17 -6.51 -6.07
CA LEU A 45 8.00 -5.89 -4.77
C LEU A 45 8.58 -4.47 -4.74
N ASP A 46 9.75 -4.27 -5.37
CA ASP A 46 10.39 -2.95 -5.48
C ASP A 46 9.53 -1.97 -6.30
N GLU A 47 8.95 -2.42 -7.41
CA GLU A 47 8.06 -1.60 -8.25
C GLU A 47 6.75 -1.27 -7.53
N SER A 48 6.21 -2.23 -6.78
CA SER A 48 4.98 -2.08 -6.00
C SER A 48 5.14 -1.06 -4.86
N LEU A 49 6.36 -0.91 -4.35
CA LEU A 49 6.70 -0.04 -3.22
C LEU A 49 7.44 1.23 -3.61
N ALA A 50 7.69 1.47 -4.91
CA ALA A 50 8.43 2.64 -5.39
C ALA A 50 7.82 4.01 -4.96
N GLY A 51 6.50 4.04 -4.70
CA GLY A 51 5.81 5.22 -4.17
C GLY A 51 5.71 5.28 -2.64
N PHE A 52 6.18 4.25 -1.94
CA PHE A 52 6.14 4.15 -0.48
C PHE A 52 7.53 4.48 0.09
N PRO A 53 7.65 5.28 1.16
CA PRO A 53 8.94 5.69 1.69
C PRO A 53 9.58 4.58 2.53
N VAL A 54 9.90 3.45 1.90
CA VAL A 54 10.50 2.28 2.55
C VAL A 54 11.88 2.62 3.13
N ASP A 55 12.63 3.48 2.45
CA ASP A 55 13.93 3.98 2.91
C ASP A 55 13.87 4.77 4.22
N LEU A 56 12.76 5.44 4.54
CA LEU A 56 12.61 6.13 5.84
C LEU A 56 12.59 5.16 7.03
N PHE A 57 12.31 3.87 6.78
CA PHE A 57 12.34 2.82 7.78
C PHE A 57 13.69 2.09 7.83
N SER A 58 14.60 2.36 6.88
CA SER A 58 15.96 1.87 6.93
C SER A 58 16.79 2.78 7.82
N PRO A 59 17.37 2.29 8.94
CA PRO A 59 18.18 3.11 9.83
C PRO A 59 19.49 3.64 9.21
N TRP A 60 19.73 3.34 7.94
CA TRP A 60 20.99 3.61 7.23
C TRP A 60 20.80 4.40 5.92
N SER A 61 19.67 5.09 5.72
CA SER A 61 19.43 5.93 4.52
C SER A 61 20.12 7.31 4.59
N GLY A 62 21.41 7.34 4.95
CA GLY A 62 22.26 8.54 5.00
C GLY A 62 23.40 8.49 3.99
#